data_AF-A0A3D1YXC0-F1
#
_entry.id   AF-A0A3D1YXC0-F1
#
_cell.length_a   1.000
_cell.length_b   1.000
_cell.length_c   1.000
_cell.angle_alpha   90.00
_cell.angle_beta   90.00
_cell.angle_gamma   90.00
#
_symmetry.space_group_name_H-M   'P 1'
#
loop_
_entity.id
_entity.type
_entity.pdbx_description
1 polymer ?
#
loop_
_entity_poly.entity_id
_entity_poly.type
_entity_poly.pdbx_seq_one_letter_code
_entity_poly.pdbx_strand_id
1 'polypeptide(L)' 'MSDLSNQVLNIAVAYLGPAARQFLERQCSAHLSSSFETLSAGDIPELGKWINISAGLVIGKDKAEEFSSKVLALK' A
#
# COMPACT_ATOMS: atom_id res chain seq x y z
N MET A 1 11.10 3.50 10.33
CA MET A 1 9.77 3.39 9.71
C MET A 1 8.92 4.55 10.20
N SER A 2 8.30 5.31 9.30
CA SER A 2 7.41 6.42 9.68
C SER A 2 6.09 5.90 10.28
N ASP A 3 5.39 6.75 11.02
CA ASP A 3 4.05 6.43 11.55
C ASP A 3 3.07 6.11 10.42
N LEU A 4 3.19 6.80 9.29
CA LEU A 4 2.39 6.55 8.09
C LEU A 4 2.70 5.17 7.49
N SER A 5 3.98 4.80 7.38
CA SER A 5 4.39 3.47 6.92
C SER A 5 3.80 2.35 7.79
N ASN A 6 3.78 2.55 9.12
CA ASN A 6 3.18 1.58 10.04
C ASN A 6 1.65 1.47 9.85
N GLN A 7 0.95 2.58 9.64
CA GLN A 7 -0.49 2.57 9.36
C GLN A 7 -0.81 1.84 8.06
N VAL A 8 -0.06 2.11 6.99
CA VAL A 8 -0.21 1.41 5.71
C VAL A 8 0.08 -0.08 5.87
N LEU A 9 1.13 -0.47 6.61
CA LEU A 9 1.45 -1.87 6.87
C LEU A 9 0.31 -2.59 7.59
N ASN A 10 -0.26 -1.97 8.63
CA ASN A 10 -1.35 -2.56 9.40
C ASN A 10 -2.59 -2.83 8.55
N ILE A 11 -2.94 -1.90 7.65
CA ILE A 11 -4.02 -2.12 6.68
C ILE A 11 -3.64 -3.28 5.75
N ALA A 12 -2.45 -3.25 5.16
CA ALA A 12 -2.02 -4.25 4.19
C ALA A 12 -1.98 -5.68 4.75
N VAL A 13 -1.61 -5.86 6.03
CA VAL A 13 -1.60 -7.18 6.71
C VAL A 13 -2.99 -7.80 6.72
N ALA A 14 -4.07 -7.03 6.83
CA ALA A 14 -5.43 -7.56 6.80
C ALA A 14 -5.82 -8.18 5.45
N TYR A 15 -5.15 -7.76 4.36
CA TYR A 15 -5.45 -8.24 3.00
C TYR A 15 -4.42 -9.27 2.48
N LEU A 16 -3.15 -9.08 2.82
CA LEU A 16 -2.03 -9.82 2.25
C LEU A 16 -1.28 -10.67 3.29
N GLY A 17 -1.64 -10.58 4.57
CA GLY A 17 -1.02 -11.32 5.65
C GLY A 17 0.50 -11.07 5.72
N PRO A 18 1.33 -12.12 5.93
CA PRO A 18 2.78 -11.99 6.04
C PRO A 18 3.46 -11.36 4.82
N ALA A 19 2.83 -11.42 3.64
CA ALA A 19 3.38 -10.87 2.40
C ALA A 19 3.22 -9.34 2.29
N ALA A 20 2.47 -8.71 3.19
CA ALA A 20 2.15 -7.28 3.14
C ALA A 20 3.38 -6.38 3.03
N ARG A 21 4.39 -6.60 3.88
CA ARG A 21 5.61 -5.78 3.89
C ARG A 21 6.35 -5.87 2.56
N GLN A 22 6.61 -7.09 2.08
CA GLN A 22 7.32 -7.30 0.82
C GLN A 22 6.52 -6.73 -0.36
N PHE A 23 5.19 -6.83 -0.32
CA PHE A 23 4.34 -6.22 -1.34
C PHE A 23 4.50 -4.69 -1.37
N LEU A 24 4.42 -4.02 -0.22
CA LEU A 24 4.55 -2.56 -0.12
C LEU A 24 5.94 -2.08 -0.52
N GLU A 25 6.99 -2.78 -0.11
CA GLU A 25 8.37 -2.50 -0.53
C GLU A 25 8.50 -2.54 -2.06
N ARG A 26 7.92 -3.57 -2.71
CA ARG A 26 7.90 -3.66 -4.18
C ARG A 26 7.11 -2.54 -4.83
N GLN A 27 5.94 -2.18 -4.30
CA GLN A 27 5.14 -1.08 -4.88
C GLN A 27 5.89 0.24 -4.78
N CYS A 28 6.51 0.51 -3.63
CA CYS A 28 7.30 1.71 -3.44
C CYS A 28 8.52 1.72 -4.37
N SER A 29 9.28 0.63 -4.45
CA SER A 29 10.49 0.58 -5.30
C SER A 29 10.20 0.65 -6.80
N ALA A 30 9.06 0.13 -7.25
CA ALA A 30 8.73 0.05 -8.67
C ALA A 30 8.01 1.30 -9.19
N HIS A 31 7.28 2.00 -8.30
CA HIS A 31 6.32 3.00 -8.74
C HIS A 31 6.40 4.34 -8.01
N LEU A 32 7.12 4.41 -6.87
CA LEU A 32 7.34 5.65 -6.13
C LEU A 32 8.82 6.02 -6.19
N SER A 33 9.10 7.31 -6.00
CA SER A 33 10.48 7.78 -5.79
C SER A 33 10.97 7.56 -4.35
N SER A 34 10.06 7.19 -3.45
CA SER A 34 10.27 7.04 -2.01
C SER A 34 10.38 5.57 -1.60
N SER A 35 11.14 5.29 -0.54
CA SER A 35 11.14 3.96 0.08
C SER A 35 9.90 3.75 0.94
N PHE A 36 9.51 2.50 1.17
CA PHE A 36 8.39 2.20 2.06
C PHE A 36 8.60 2.71 3.49
N GLU A 37 9.84 2.73 3.98
CA GLU A 37 10.13 3.16 5.36
C GLU A 37 10.00 4.68 5.57
N THR A 38 10.02 5.44 4.47
CA THR A 38 10.04 6.91 4.44
C THR A 38 8.80 7.47 3.75
N LEU A 39 7.68 6.74 3.74
CA LEU A 39 6.44 7.21 3.14
C LEU A 39 6.00 8.54 3.77
N SER A 40 5.61 9.45 2.88
CA SER A 40 5.01 10.74 3.20
C SER A 40 3.56 10.80 2.70
N ALA A 41 2.79 11.78 3.15
CA ALA A 41 1.41 11.98 2.70
C ALA A 41 1.32 12.20 1.18
N GLY A 42 2.36 12.78 0.56
CA GLY A 42 2.41 13.00 -0.90
C GLY A 42 2.51 11.70 -1.72
N ASP A 43 2.98 10.61 -1.11
CA ASP A 43 3.12 9.30 -1.78
C ASP A 43 1.81 8.50 -1.79
N ILE A 44 0.86 8.80 -0.88
CA ILE A 44 -0.36 8.03 -0.66
C ILE A 44 -1.25 7.92 -1.91
N PRO A 45 -1.48 9.00 -2.69
CA PRO A 45 -2.30 8.90 -3.90
C PRO A 45 -1.76 7.89 -4.92
N GLU A 46 -0.46 7.95 -5.21
CA GLU A 46 0.17 7.04 -6.18
C GLU A 46 0.26 5.62 -5.62
N LEU A 47 0.61 5.47 -4.34
CA LEU A 47 0.62 4.16 -3.68
C LEU A 47 -0.77 3.50 -3.71
N GLY A 48 -1.83 4.24 -3.39
CA GLY A 48 -3.21 3.74 -3.42
C GLY A 48 -3.61 3.22 -4.80
N LYS A 49 -3.25 3.95 -5.87
CA LYS A 49 -3.48 3.52 -7.26
C LYS A 49 -2.76 2.19 -7.55
N TRP A 50 -1.48 2.06 -7.21
CA TRP A 50 -0.73 0.83 -7.46
C TRP A 50 -1.15 -0.32 -6.56
N ILE A 51 -1.62 -0.05 -5.35
CA ILE A 51 -2.28 -1.06 -4.51
C ILE A 51 -3.49 -1.64 -5.25
N ASN A 52 -4.37 -0.79 -5.78
CA ASN A 52 -5.58 -1.26 -6.48
C ASN A 52 -5.22 -2.16 -7.69
N ILE A 53 -4.23 -1.73 -8.48
CA ILE A 53 -3.80 -2.47 -9.67
C ILE A 53 -3.09 -3.78 -9.27
N SER A 54 -2.02 -3.69 -8.50
CA SER A 54 -1.13 -4.82 -8.21
C SER A 54 -1.76 -5.82 -7.24
N ALA A 55 -2.49 -5.37 -6.22
CA ALA A 55 -3.19 -6.28 -5.32
C ALA A 55 -4.38 -6.94 -6.04
N GLY A 56 -5.01 -6.27 -7.01
CA GLY A 56 -6.12 -6.83 -7.80
C GLY A 56 -5.76 -8.14 -8.50
N LEU A 57 -4.49 -8.30 -8.89
CA LEU A 57 -3.96 -9.53 -9.49
C LEU A 57 -3.81 -10.69 -8.49
N VAL A 58 -3.79 -10.42 -7.19
CA VAL A 58 -3.51 -11.41 -6.13
C VAL A 58 -4.76 -11.73 -5.31
N ILE A 59 -5.53 -10.71 -4.92
CA ILE A 59 -6.67 -10.84 -4.00
C ILE A 59 -8.03 -10.55 -4.66
N GLY A 60 -8.04 -10.28 -5.97
CA GLY A 60 -9.23 -9.90 -6.71
C GLY A 60 -9.54 -8.40 -6.62
N LYS A 61 -10.26 -7.90 -7.63
CA LYS A 61 -10.50 -6.47 -7.83
C LYS A 61 -11.24 -5.80 -6.67
N ASP A 62 -12.33 -6.40 -6.20
CA ASP A 62 -13.18 -5.80 -5.16
C ASP A 62 -12.42 -5.58 -3.84
N LYS A 63 -11.61 -6.57 -3.43
CA LYS A 63 -10.78 -6.46 -2.23
C LYS A 63 -9.63 -5.47 -2.40
N ALA A 64 -9.06 -5.38 -3.59
CA ALA A 64 -7.99 -4.44 -3.89
C ALA A 64 -8.49 -2.99 -3.90
N GLU A 65 -9.71 -2.77 -4.39
CA GLU A 65 -10.37 -1.46 -4.36
C GLU A 65 -10.68 -1.04 -2.91
N GLU A 66 -11.19 -1.96 -2.08
CA GLU A 66 -11.40 -1.70 -0.65
C GLU A 66 -10.07 -1.38 0.06
N PHE A 67 -9.03 -2.18 -0.19
CA PHE A 67 -7.69 -1.96 0.37
C PHE A 67 -7.13 -0.60 -0.03
N SER A 68 -7.14 -0.28 -1.32
CA SER A 68 -6.71 1.01 -1.87
C SER A 68 -7.45 2.17 -1.21
N SER A 69 -8.78 2.07 -1.11
CA SER A 69 -9.62 3.11 -0.50
C SER A 69 -9.26 3.38 0.97
N LYS A 70 -8.94 2.33 1.74
CA LYS A 70 -8.50 2.49 3.14
C LYS A 70 -7.15 3.18 3.24
N VAL A 71 -6.21 2.89 2.33
CA VAL A 71 -4.90 3.56 2.30
C VAL A 71 -5.05 5.02 1.87
N LEU A 72 -5.89 5.31 0.87
CA LEU A 72 -6.17 6.68 0.40
C LEU A 72 -6.87 7.55 1.45
N ALA A 73 -7.52 6.94 2.44
CA ALA A 73 -8.15 7.67 3.55
C ALA A 73 -7.16 8.11 4.64
N LEU A 74 -5.90 7.67 4.58
CA LEU A 74 -4.84 8.14 5.48
C LEU A 74 -4.46 9.58 5.13
N LYS A 75 -4.38 10.44 6.15
CA LYS A 75 -4.03 11.87 6.03
C LYS A 75 -2.58 12.13 6.38
#